data_AF-A0A383E7X8-F1
#
_entry.id   AF-A0A383E7X8-F1
#
_cell.length_a   1.000
_cell.length_b   1.000
_cell.length_c   1.000
_cell.angle_alpha   90.00
_cell.angle_beta   90.00
_cell.angle_gamma   90.00
#
_symmetry.space_group_name_H-M   'P 1'
#
loop_
_entity.id
_entity.type
_entity.pdbx_description
1 polymer ?
#
loop_
_entity_poly.entity_id
_entity_poly.type
_entity_poly.pdbx_seq_one_letter_code
_entity_poly.pdbx_strand_id
1 'polypeptide(L)'
;MEIKNMNLLKVAMAVYSLLVMGGIVFAADATNEDELRRIHLSRSVSSPESDNSVEAELQSFELNPGYTVQLFADETDGISNPVCMSWDPAGRLWVLCTLAYPQQEPTDAPNDQLLILEDTN
;
A
#
# COMPACT_ATOMS: atom_id res chain seq x y z
N MET A 1 36.49 -0.95 -66.50
CA MET A 1 35.37 -0.55 -65.63
C MET A 1 35.95 -0.35 -64.25
N GLU A 2 36.36 0.88 -63.97
CA GLU A 2 37.38 1.18 -62.97
C GLU A 2 36.74 1.40 -61.59
N ILE A 3 37.08 0.51 -60.65
CA ILE A 3 36.60 0.51 -59.27
C ILE A 3 37.30 1.67 -58.56
N LYS A 4 36.61 2.82 -58.46
CA LYS A 4 37.16 4.00 -57.80
C LYS A 4 37.28 3.73 -56.30
N ASN A 5 38.52 3.57 -55.85
CA ASN A 5 38.96 3.59 -54.45
C ASN A 5 38.25 4.73 -53.69
N MET A 6 37.23 4.37 -52.91
CA MET A 6 36.54 5.30 -52.02
C MET A 6 37.41 5.51 -50.80
N ASN A 7 37.93 6.72 -50.62
CA ASN A 7 38.84 7.10 -49.54
C ASN A 7 38.36 6.57 -48.18
N LEU A 8 39.19 5.76 -47.53
CA LEU A 8 39.00 5.15 -46.21
C LEU A 8 38.49 6.14 -45.14
N LEU A 9 38.89 7.42 -45.28
CA LEU A 9 38.46 8.52 -44.42
C LEU A 9 36.94 8.80 -44.50
N LYS A 10 36.29 8.62 -45.67
CA LYS A 10 34.84 8.81 -45.83
C LYS A 10 34.04 7.70 -45.16
N VAL A 11 34.55 6.46 -45.20
CA VAL A 11 33.93 5.30 -44.54
C VAL A 11 34.11 5.42 -43.01
N ALA A 12 35.30 5.79 -42.54
CA ALA A 12 35.56 5.99 -41.11
C ALA A 12 34.70 7.09 -40.48
N MET A 13 34.50 8.21 -41.18
CA MET A 13 33.66 9.32 -40.69
C MET A 13 32.16 8.96 -40.67
N ALA A 14 31.68 8.16 -41.63
CA ALA A 14 30.30 7.69 -41.64
C ALA A 14 30.01 6.71 -40.48
N VAL A 15 30.96 5.84 -40.15
CA VAL A 15 30.86 4.92 -39.00
C VAL A 15 30.95 5.68 -37.67
N TYR A 16 31.80 6.71 -37.58
CA TYR A 16 31.93 7.55 -36.39
C TYR A 16 30.66 8.39 -36.13
N SER A 17 30.02 8.92 -37.18
CA SER A 17 28.73 9.64 -37.07
C SER A 17 27.58 8.71 -36.62
N LEU A 18 27.60 7.44 -37.01
CA LEU A 18 26.61 6.45 -36.56
C LEU A 18 26.86 5.99 -35.11
N LEU A 19 28.12 5.91 -34.67
CA LEU A 19 28.47 5.57 -33.28
C LEU A 19 28.16 6.69 -32.27
N VAL A 20 28.32 7.96 -32.66
CA VAL A 20 28.05 9.10 -31.75
C VAL A 20 26.54 9.34 -31.57
N MET A 21 25.70 9.00 -32.57
CA MET A 21 24.24 9.09 -32.44
C MET A 21 23.59 7.86 -31.78
N GLY A 22 24.26 6.69 -31.79
CA GLY A 22 23.75 5.47 -31.15
C GLY A 22 24.10 5.29 -29.67
N GLY A 23 25.10 6.02 -29.16
CA GLY A 23 25.67 5.84 -27.82
C GLY A 23 24.97 6.58 -26.68
N ILE A 24 23.90 7.34 -26.94
CA ILE A 24 23.21 8.16 -25.91
C ILE A 24 21.86 7.55 -25.46
N VAL A 25 21.40 6.45 -26.07
CA VAL A 25 20.09 5.83 -25.74
C VAL A 25 20.25 4.49 -24.99
N PHE A 26 21.26 4.37 -24.12
CA PHE A 26 21.35 3.28 -23.13
C PHE A 26 21.83 3.82 -21.77
N ALA A 27 21.11 4.81 -21.27
CA ALA A 27 21.08 5.17 -19.84
C ALA A 27 19.83 6.03 -19.57
N ALA A 28 18.67 5.60 -20.08
CA ALA A 28 17.40 6.13 -19.59
C ALA A 28 17.08 5.41 -18.28
N ASP A 29 17.54 6.04 -17.21
CA ASP A 29 16.89 6.11 -15.89
C ASP A 29 16.54 4.79 -15.19
N ALA A 30 17.50 4.24 -14.46
CA ALA A 30 17.24 3.25 -13.41
C ALA A 30 18.20 3.39 -12.22
N THR A 31 18.70 4.61 -11.95
CA THR A 31 19.52 4.92 -10.76
C THR A 31 18.87 5.96 -9.86
N ASN A 32 17.63 6.37 -10.16
CA ASN A 32 16.90 7.25 -9.27
C ASN A 32 16.26 6.43 -8.16
N GLU A 33 17.01 6.22 -7.07
CA GLU A 33 16.52 5.60 -5.84
C GLU A 33 15.23 6.28 -5.34
N ASP A 34 15.04 7.57 -5.62
CA ASP A 34 13.82 8.29 -5.26
C ASP A 34 12.63 7.94 -6.18
N GLU A 35 12.88 7.52 -7.42
CA GLU A 35 11.85 6.96 -8.30
C GLU A 35 11.51 5.53 -7.88
N LEU A 36 12.51 4.71 -7.52
CA LEU A 36 12.29 3.38 -6.95
C LEU A 36 11.54 3.44 -5.62
N ARG A 37 11.87 4.40 -4.75
CA ARG A 37 11.10 4.69 -3.52
C ARG A 37 9.68 5.12 -3.83
N ARG A 38 9.46 6.00 -4.82
CA ARG A 38 8.11 6.41 -5.22
C ARG A 38 7.29 5.25 -5.79
N ILE A 39 7.91 4.35 -6.55
CA ILE A 39 7.26 3.12 -7.05
C ILE A 39 6.98 2.13 -5.91
N HIS A 40 7.87 2.04 -4.92
CA HIS A 40 7.66 1.20 -3.74
C HIS A 40 6.55 1.75 -2.84
N LEU A 41 6.54 3.06 -2.59
CA LEU A 41 5.52 3.77 -1.81
C LEU A 41 4.17 3.82 -2.51
N SER A 42 4.12 3.93 -3.84
CA SER A 42 2.85 3.88 -4.59
C SER A 42 2.22 2.49 -4.61
N ARG A 43 3.01 1.45 -4.33
CA ARG A 43 2.54 0.07 -4.11
C ARG A 43 2.32 -0.26 -2.64
N SER A 44 2.72 0.64 -1.74
CA SER A 44 2.45 0.53 -0.32
C SER A 44 1.03 1.02 -0.04
N VAL A 45 0.49 0.63 1.11
CA VAL A 45 -0.84 1.05 1.58
C VAL A 45 -1.01 2.57 1.47
N SER A 46 -2.26 3.02 1.30
CA SER A 46 -2.59 4.45 1.32
C SER A 46 -2.04 5.11 2.59
N SER A 47 -1.75 6.39 2.51
CA SER A 47 -1.44 7.18 3.69
C SER A 47 -2.59 7.04 4.70
N PRO A 48 -2.29 6.89 6.00
CA PRO A 48 -3.33 6.86 7.02
C PRO A 48 -4.14 8.15 6.99
N GLU A 49 -5.44 8.05 7.24
CA GLU A 49 -6.33 9.18 7.39
C GLU A 49 -5.87 10.09 8.55
N SER A 50 -6.02 11.41 8.38
CA SER A 50 -5.57 12.37 9.40
C SER A 50 -6.50 12.42 10.63
N ASP A 51 -7.75 12.01 10.47
CA ASP A 51 -8.79 12.06 11.48
C ASP A 51 -9.49 10.70 11.53
N ASN A 52 -9.26 9.94 12.59
CA ASN A 52 -9.86 8.61 12.84
C ASN A 52 -10.98 8.70 13.89
N SER A 53 -11.59 9.88 14.07
CA SER A 53 -12.77 10.01 14.93
C SER A 53 -13.96 9.23 14.37
N VAL A 54 -14.83 8.78 15.26
CA VAL A 54 -16.05 8.05 14.89
C VAL A 54 -16.89 8.82 13.87
N GLU A 55 -17.02 10.14 14.04
CA GLU A 55 -17.79 10.99 13.14
C GLU A 55 -17.16 11.12 11.75
N ALA A 56 -15.82 11.19 11.66
CA ALA A 56 -15.11 11.24 10.39
C ALA A 56 -15.21 9.91 9.64
N GLU A 57 -15.04 8.78 10.34
CA GLU A 57 -15.15 7.45 9.76
C GLU A 57 -16.58 7.13 9.29
N LEU A 58 -17.59 7.56 10.03
CA LEU A 58 -18.98 7.39 9.59
C LEU A 58 -19.29 8.15 8.30
N GLN A 59 -18.60 9.27 8.06
CA GLN A 59 -18.73 10.07 6.83
C GLN A 59 -17.91 9.52 5.66
N SER A 60 -16.89 8.71 5.91
CA SER A 60 -16.02 8.13 4.88
C SER A 60 -16.68 6.97 4.13
N PHE A 61 -17.71 6.34 4.71
CA PHE A 61 -18.41 5.21 4.09
C PHE A 61 -19.22 5.59 2.84
N GLU A 62 -18.88 4.98 1.71
CA GLU A 62 -19.71 5.01 0.51
C GLU A 62 -20.75 3.88 0.54
N LEU A 63 -22.02 4.23 0.77
CA LEU A 63 -23.12 3.25 0.85
C LEU A 63 -23.96 3.24 -0.42
N ASN A 64 -24.40 2.04 -0.82
CA ASN A 64 -25.37 1.88 -1.88
C ASN A 64 -26.76 2.41 -1.45
N PRO A 65 -27.62 2.82 -2.38
CA PRO A 65 -28.96 3.30 -2.07
C PRO A 65 -29.76 2.26 -1.27
N GLY A 66 -30.36 2.68 -0.16
CA GLY A 66 -31.18 1.83 0.71
C GLY A 66 -30.43 1.16 1.88
N TYR A 67 -29.12 1.36 2.00
CA TYR A 67 -28.33 0.92 3.16
C TYR A 67 -28.13 2.05 4.16
N THR A 68 -27.95 1.71 5.43
CA THR A 68 -27.66 2.65 6.52
C THR A 68 -26.60 2.02 7.42
N VAL A 69 -25.59 2.79 7.79
CA VAL A 69 -24.55 2.40 8.75
C VAL A 69 -24.90 2.98 10.13
N GLN A 70 -24.64 2.21 11.18
CA GLN A 70 -24.82 2.63 12.57
C GLN A 70 -23.60 2.16 13.36
N LEU A 71 -23.14 2.99 14.28
CA LEU A 71 -22.10 2.63 15.22
C LEU A 71 -22.70 1.72 16.30
N PHE A 72 -22.05 0.59 16.55
CA PHE A 72 -22.42 -0.33 17.62
C PHE A 72 -21.44 -0.29 18.80
N ALA A 73 -20.15 -0.26 18.49
CA ALA A 73 -19.08 -0.20 19.47
C ALA A 73 -17.88 0.55 18.87
N ASP A 74 -17.09 1.20 19.72
CA ASP A 74 -15.91 1.96 19.32
C ASP A 74 -14.68 1.59 20.19
N GLU A 75 -13.57 2.30 20.00
CA GLU A 75 -12.34 2.06 20.76
C GLU A 75 -12.51 2.33 22.28
N THR A 76 -13.52 3.08 22.70
CA THR A 76 -13.80 3.35 24.12
C THR A 76 -14.31 2.12 24.87
N ASP A 77 -14.88 1.16 24.14
CA ASP A 77 -15.28 -0.16 24.67
C ASP A 77 -14.08 -1.11 24.86
N GLY A 78 -12.86 -0.64 24.57
CA GLY A 78 -11.62 -1.41 24.71
C GLY A 78 -11.29 -2.29 23.51
N ILE A 79 -12.00 -2.10 22.39
CA ILE A 79 -11.68 -2.80 21.14
C ILE A 79 -10.36 -2.28 20.60
N SER A 80 -9.39 -3.18 20.41
CA SER A 80 -8.11 -2.86 19.77
C SER A 80 -7.69 -4.04 18.90
N ASN A 81 -7.41 -3.77 17.63
CA ASN A 81 -7.04 -4.77 16.63
C ASN A 81 -7.96 -6.01 16.58
N PRO A 82 -9.24 -5.84 16.21
CA PRO A 82 -10.20 -6.93 16.10
C PRO A 82 -9.85 -7.86 14.92
N VAL A 83 -9.72 -9.16 15.19
CA VAL A 83 -9.43 -10.21 14.18
C VAL A 83 -10.71 -10.86 13.67
N CYS A 84 -11.63 -11.10 14.59
CA CYS A 84 -12.84 -11.87 14.36
C CYS A 84 -13.96 -11.30 15.22
N MET A 85 -15.17 -11.26 14.65
CA MET A 85 -16.37 -10.91 15.39
C MET A 85 -17.56 -11.78 15.00
N SER A 86 -18.45 -12.06 15.95
CA SER A 86 -19.67 -12.86 15.72
C SER A 86 -20.79 -12.44 16.66
N TRP A 87 -22.03 -12.58 16.19
CA TRP A 87 -23.23 -12.31 16.98
C TRP A 87 -23.75 -13.58 17.62
N ASP A 88 -24.14 -13.50 18.89
CA ASP A 88 -24.84 -14.58 19.56
C ASP A 88 -26.38 -14.46 19.46
N PRO A 89 -27.13 -15.54 19.76
CA PRO A 89 -28.60 -15.50 19.73
C PRO A 89 -29.25 -14.55 20.75
N ALA A 90 -28.48 -14.08 21.74
CA ALA A 90 -28.94 -13.11 22.72
C ALA A 90 -28.73 -11.66 22.24
N GLY A 91 -28.15 -11.45 21.05
CA GLY A 91 -27.92 -10.13 20.47
C GLY A 91 -26.63 -9.47 20.92
N ARG A 92 -25.67 -10.24 21.45
CA ARG A 92 -24.38 -9.72 21.93
C ARG A 92 -23.30 -9.91 20.88
N LEU A 93 -22.41 -8.93 20.77
CA LEU A 93 -21.29 -8.97 19.85
C LEU A 93 -20.05 -9.54 20.56
N TRP A 94 -19.53 -10.64 20.02
CA TRP A 94 -18.29 -11.25 20.47
C TRP A 94 -17.16 -10.76 19.57
N VAL A 95 -16.11 -10.17 20.14
CA VAL A 95 -14.97 -9.64 19.40
C VAL A 95 -13.67 -10.25 19.95
N LEU A 96 -12.91 -10.90 19.08
CA LEU A 96 -11.57 -11.38 19.39
C LEU A 96 -10.54 -10.33 18.96
N CYS A 97 -9.84 -9.77 19.93
CA CYS A 97 -8.79 -8.77 19.77
C CYS A 97 -7.42 -9.41 20.00
N THR A 98 -6.48 -9.22 19.07
CA THR A 98 -5.09 -9.68 19.25
C THR A 98 -4.14 -8.51 19.12
N LEU A 99 -3.20 -8.36 20.04
CA LEU A 99 -2.13 -7.36 19.92
C LEU A 99 -0.90 -7.90 19.20
N ALA A 100 -0.98 -9.13 18.67
CA ALA A 100 0.15 -9.90 18.21
C ALA A 100 0.65 -9.57 16.80
N TYR A 101 -0.03 -8.68 16.08
CA TYR A 101 0.30 -8.41 14.68
C TYR A 101 1.40 -7.33 14.57
N PRO A 102 2.42 -7.52 13.70
CA PRO A 102 2.65 -8.66 12.82
C PRO A 102 3.35 -9.87 13.47
N GLN A 103 4.09 -9.66 14.57
CA GLN A 103 4.68 -10.73 15.39
C GLN A 103 4.73 -10.30 16.87
N GLN A 104 4.44 -11.21 17.81
CA GLN A 104 4.75 -11.00 19.23
C GLN A 104 6.24 -11.15 19.48
N GLU A 105 6.77 -10.29 20.33
CA GLU A 105 8.11 -10.49 20.89
C GLU A 105 8.10 -11.75 21.77
N PRO A 106 9.08 -12.67 21.66
CA PRO A 106 9.10 -13.93 22.40
C PRO A 106 9.11 -13.79 23.93
N THR A 107 9.37 -12.59 24.43
CA THR A 107 9.44 -12.27 25.86
C THR A 107 8.12 -11.73 26.41
N ASP A 108 7.20 -11.28 25.54
CA ASP A 108 5.92 -10.73 25.95
C ASP A 108 4.91 -11.84 26.27
N ALA A 109 4.13 -11.64 27.33
CA ALA A 109 3.04 -12.51 27.65
C ALA A 109 1.90 -12.34 26.62
N PRO A 110 1.21 -13.43 26.22
CA PRO A 110 0.05 -13.33 25.35
C PRO A 110 -1.03 -12.51 26.07
N ASN A 111 -1.52 -11.47 25.40
CA ASN A 111 -2.53 -10.54 25.94
C ASN A 111 -3.71 -10.40 24.97
N ASP A 112 -4.10 -11.52 24.35
CA ASP A 112 -5.29 -11.56 23.51
C ASP A 112 -6.54 -11.43 24.38
N GLN A 113 -7.53 -10.69 23.87
CA GLN A 113 -8.74 -10.36 24.61
C GLN A 113 -9.97 -10.85 23.84
N LEU A 114 -10.92 -11.46 24.54
CA LEU A 114 -12.24 -11.76 24.03
C LEU A 114 -13.24 -10.81 24.70
N LEU A 115 -13.76 -9.87 23.93
CA LEU A 115 -14.74 -8.89 24.39
C LEU A 115 -16.14 -9.38 24.05
N ILE A 116 -17.06 -9.24 24.99
CA ILE A 116 -18.49 -9.51 24.80
C ILE A 116 -19.20 -8.18 25.06
N LEU A 117 -19.77 -7.62 24.00
CA LEU A 117 -20.38 -6.29 24.00
C LEU A 117 -21.90 -6.45 23.92
N GLU A 118 -22.59 -5.78 24.84
CA GLU A 118 -24.04 -5.80 24.97
C GLU A 118 -24.57 -4.38 24.75
N ASP A 119 -25.44 -4.21 23.77
CA ASP A 119 -26.13 -2.94 23.52
C ASP A 119 -27.30 -2.80 24.49
N THR A 120 -27.03 -2.17 25.64
CA THR A 120 -27.98 -2.04 26.76
C THR A 120 -28.55 -0.62 26.91
N ASN A 121 -28.34 0.26 25.91
CA ASN A 121 -28.82 1.65 25.93
C ASN A 121 -29.73 2.00 24.74
#